data_AF-A0A7X4ERM5-F1
#
_entry.id   AF-A0A7X4ERM5-F1
#
_cell.length_a   1.000
_cell.length_b   1.000
_cell.length_c   1.000
_cell.angle_alpha   90.00
_cell.angle_beta   90.00
_cell.angle_gamma   90.00
#
_symmetry.space_group_name_H-M   'P 1'
#
loop_
_entity.id
_entity.type
_entity.pdbx_description
1 polymer ?
#
loop_
_entity_poly.entity_id
_entity_poly.type
_entity_poly.pdbx_seq_one_letter_code
_entity_poly.pdbx_strand_id
1 'polypeptide(L)'
;MRCLALLGSVGLHLLVLAGLVTLYPRIEPSSATSSGVVMAEFVLLEDADGDGGRVQDAESVAEQPEPMSGHAEDALAASLPVDAGAENELPNASEPSQDHTLTRLRQLPRPRDPPQPNEPLPQQLPQPQLVTWAHDLPQSNEQPLRHAPLPSLREADLVAAVAAPLPDFSNFREPEIAPLDVGEHQMFDDMVAEWSSDVEAISAEPLSWEHEGRTYSARISRNEAGDNMGMDQMIVEVSTERDGRRWSTQMRMQRLAFSSFAQFVDRWDPNVQIHDDVIDGRFHSNSEVFISRSGGVQPTFHGKVTTARRVNTSNSERFVRREEVFLGGLETRVKRIRLPQQFVALDEIDDVPGERVHRFAADAQISFHDDGSFSWAYLKGEMSGHRVRLSDEPHYLLGDRGVSLRVSGVVNGKVLVYAPNDIVIGDDLLYAGDPRLDPDSDDFIGLVADRNVAVAEPRITGPGDVTVHAAILAKRRFLVRNYSSRRAGTLHVFGSVAAGSLSATEPRFRTRLEFDPRLGNARPPGFPVTDRYEVVE
;
A
#
# COMPACT_ATOMS: atom_id res chain seq x y z
N MET A 1 -37.57 45.41 -31.54
CA MET A 1 -37.90 46.78 -31.98
C MET A 1 -38.11 47.65 -30.74
N ARG A 2 -37.24 48.68 -30.55
CA ARG A 2 -37.42 50.05 -29.95
C ARG A 2 -38.31 50.21 -28.68
N CYS A 3 -37.97 50.93 -27.61
CA CYS A 3 -37.15 52.14 -27.34
C CYS A 3 -36.84 52.23 -25.81
N LEU A 4 -35.62 52.59 -25.36
CA LEU A 4 -35.14 53.89 -24.76
C LEU A 4 -35.90 54.40 -23.50
N ALA A 5 -35.33 54.99 -22.43
CA ALA A 5 -33.99 55.46 -21.99
C ALA A 5 -34.11 55.88 -20.47
N LEU A 6 -33.08 56.07 -19.62
CA LEU A 6 -32.20 57.27 -19.51
C LEU A 6 -31.21 57.16 -18.30
N LEU A 7 -29.92 57.49 -18.53
CA LEU A 7 -28.96 58.38 -17.80
C LEU A 7 -28.66 58.24 -16.27
N GLY A 8 -27.44 58.44 -15.72
CA GLY A 8 -26.14 59.01 -16.19
C GLY A 8 -24.93 58.49 -15.35
N SER A 9 -23.65 58.49 -15.82
CA SER A 9 -22.62 59.58 -15.94
C SER A 9 -22.24 60.21 -14.58
N VAL A 10 -21.00 60.40 -14.10
CA VAL A 10 -19.62 60.59 -14.62
C VAL A 10 -18.63 60.27 -13.48
N GLY A 11 -17.38 59.84 -13.77
CA GLY A 11 -16.29 59.92 -12.78
C GLY A 11 -14.96 59.26 -13.16
N LEU A 12 -14.33 59.72 -14.24
CA LEU A 12 -12.99 59.33 -14.67
C LEU A 12 -11.92 60.05 -13.83
N HIS A 13 -10.97 59.35 -13.21
CA HIS A 13 -9.61 59.85 -12.96
C HIS A 13 -8.59 58.74 -13.24
N LEU A 14 -7.62 59.11 -14.08
CA LEU A 14 -6.52 58.33 -14.63
C LEU A 14 -5.32 58.46 -13.68
N LEU A 15 -4.67 57.35 -13.32
CA LEU A 15 -3.25 57.41 -12.96
C LEU A 15 -2.56 56.09 -13.35
N VAL A 16 -1.56 56.27 -14.21
CA VAL A 16 -0.69 55.26 -14.79
C VAL A 16 0.41 54.94 -13.78
N LEU A 17 0.67 53.65 -13.52
CA LEU A 17 2.01 53.18 -13.18
C LEU A 17 2.18 51.72 -13.63
N ALA A 18 3.28 51.52 -14.34
CA ALA A 18 3.62 50.36 -15.12
C ALA A 18 4.26 49.25 -14.27
N GLY A 19 4.15 48.03 -14.79
CA GLY A 19 5.20 47.02 -14.70
C GLY A 19 5.25 46.18 -13.41
N LEU A 20 4.65 44.99 -13.45
CA LEU A 20 5.38 43.73 -13.28
C LEU A 20 4.43 42.58 -13.68
N VAL A 21 4.66 42.02 -14.86
CA VAL A 21 4.08 40.74 -15.26
C VAL A 21 5.02 39.66 -14.72
N THR A 22 4.69 39.10 -13.56
CA THR A 22 5.28 37.83 -13.13
C THR A 22 4.55 36.71 -13.86
N LEU A 23 5.20 36.19 -14.90
CA LEU A 23 4.92 34.90 -15.49
C LEU A 23 5.04 33.84 -14.39
N TYR A 24 3.92 33.30 -13.93
CA TYR A 24 3.93 32.04 -13.19
C TYR A 24 4.22 30.91 -14.18
N PRO A 25 5.24 30.06 -13.96
CA PRO A 25 5.37 28.85 -14.73
C PRO A 25 4.19 27.94 -14.38
N ARG A 26 3.47 27.53 -15.42
CA ARG A 26 2.52 26.43 -15.39
C ARG A 26 3.33 25.19 -15.01
N ILE A 27 3.22 24.73 -13.77
CA ILE A 27 3.77 23.45 -13.35
C ILE A 27 2.93 22.38 -14.05
N GLU A 28 3.48 21.84 -15.13
CA GLU A 28 2.99 20.58 -15.69
C GLU A 28 3.23 19.48 -14.64
N PRO A 29 2.24 18.61 -14.35
CA PRO A 29 2.52 17.43 -13.57
C PRO A 29 3.53 16.60 -14.35
N SER A 30 4.75 16.51 -13.82
CA SER A 30 5.78 15.61 -14.31
C SER A 30 5.19 14.21 -14.35
N SER A 31 4.94 13.72 -15.57
CA SER A 31 4.80 12.29 -15.82
C SER A 31 6.17 11.68 -15.54
N ALA A 32 6.41 11.34 -14.27
CA ALA A 32 7.56 10.54 -13.88
C ALA A 32 7.50 9.24 -14.69
N THR A 33 8.36 9.13 -15.70
CA THR A 33 8.69 7.88 -16.36
C THR A 33 9.14 6.92 -15.27
N SER A 34 8.26 5.98 -14.93
CA SER A 34 8.47 4.90 -13.95
C SER A 34 9.39 3.79 -14.51
N SER A 35 10.48 4.23 -15.12
CA SER A 35 11.74 3.50 -15.22
C SER A 35 12.68 4.32 -14.37
N GLY A 36 12.80 3.95 -13.09
CA GLY A 36 13.74 4.58 -12.17
C GLY A 36 15.13 4.39 -12.73
N VAL A 37 15.62 5.38 -13.46
CA VAL A 37 17.05 5.48 -13.76
C VAL A 37 17.67 5.87 -12.44
N VAL A 38 18.39 4.93 -11.83
CA VAL A 38 19.14 5.22 -10.61
C VAL A 38 20.35 6.05 -11.04
N MET A 39 20.34 7.33 -10.71
CA MET A 39 21.54 8.18 -10.84
C MET A 39 22.43 7.86 -9.64
N ALA A 40 23.15 6.75 -9.72
CA ALA A 40 24.13 6.40 -8.70
C ALA A 40 25.48 7.04 -9.04
N GLU A 41 26.08 7.70 -8.06
CA GLU A 41 27.45 8.21 -8.14
C GLU A 41 28.27 7.58 -7.01
N PHE A 42 29.52 7.24 -7.28
CA PHE A 42 30.41 6.73 -6.25
C PHE A 42 31.07 7.89 -5.52
N VAL A 43 31.01 7.83 -4.19
CA VAL A 43 31.63 8.76 -3.25
C VAL A 43 32.86 8.09 -2.64
N LEU A 44 34.00 8.76 -2.68
CA LEU A 44 35.23 8.29 -2.06
C LEU A 44 35.13 8.38 -0.53
N LEU A 45 35.39 7.28 0.17
CA LEU A 45 35.57 7.27 1.63
C LEU A 45 37.08 7.19 1.95
N GLU A 46 37.62 8.25 2.58
CA GLU A 46 38.96 8.20 3.18
C GLU A 46 38.84 7.54 4.56
N ASP A 47 39.51 6.41 4.76
CA ASP A 47 39.62 5.79 6.08
C ASP A 47 40.39 6.74 7.01
N ALA A 48 39.80 7.09 8.15
CA ALA A 48 40.48 7.88 9.17
C ALA A 48 41.69 7.09 9.69
N ASP A 49 42.89 7.65 9.49
CA ASP A 49 44.19 7.07 9.78
C ASP A 49 44.23 6.23 11.08
N GLY A 50 44.27 4.90 10.91
CA GLY A 50 44.62 3.95 11.95
C GLY A 50 46.12 3.90 12.11
N ASP A 51 46.61 4.52 13.18
CA ASP A 51 48.00 4.56 13.64
C ASP A 51 48.66 3.17 13.64
N GLY A 52 49.77 3.06 12.90
CA GLY A 52 50.50 1.84 12.63
C GLY A 52 51.38 1.42 13.81
N GLY A 53 50.93 0.40 14.56
CA GLY A 53 51.74 -0.31 15.55
C GLY A 53 52.48 -1.51 14.95
N ARG A 54 53.79 -1.35 14.68
CA ARG A 54 54.71 -2.37 14.19
C ARG A 54 55.39 -3.10 15.36
N VAL A 55 55.23 -4.43 15.52
CA VAL A 55 56.15 -5.29 16.32
C VAL A 55 56.30 -6.71 15.73
N GLN A 56 57.51 -6.96 15.24
CA GLN A 56 58.40 -8.15 15.31
C GLN A 56 57.87 -9.60 15.26
N ASP A 57 58.34 -10.30 14.21
CA ASP A 57 59.07 -11.58 14.17
C ASP A 57 58.86 -12.62 15.30
N ALA A 58 58.37 -13.80 14.91
CA ALA A 58 58.77 -15.08 15.52
C ALA A 58 58.69 -16.22 14.49
N GLU A 59 59.83 -16.88 14.28
CA GLU A 59 59.99 -18.16 13.59
C GLU A 59 59.14 -19.29 14.21
N SER A 60 58.58 -20.19 13.39
CA SER A 60 58.76 -21.65 13.55
C SER A 60 58.05 -22.40 12.41
N VAL A 61 58.82 -23.13 11.59
CA VAL A 61 58.97 -24.60 11.55
C VAL A 61 57.86 -25.31 10.77
N ALA A 62 58.34 -26.08 9.80
CA ALA A 62 57.64 -26.82 8.77
C ALA A 62 56.82 -28.02 9.27
N GLU A 63 55.78 -28.38 8.53
CA GLU A 63 55.45 -29.79 8.23
C GLU A 63 54.63 -29.88 6.94
N GLN A 64 55.14 -30.65 5.97
CA GLN A 64 54.39 -31.18 4.82
C GLN A 64 53.46 -32.31 5.31
N PRO A 65 52.41 -32.64 4.55
CA PRO A 65 52.53 -33.92 3.85
C PRO A 65 51.98 -33.97 2.41
N GLU A 66 52.58 -34.95 1.73
CA GLU A 66 52.39 -35.59 0.43
C GLU A 66 50.97 -35.78 -0.15
N PRO A 67 50.87 -36.09 -1.47
CA PRO A 67 49.62 -36.16 -2.23
C PRO A 67 49.01 -37.57 -2.28
N MET A 68 47.68 -37.65 -2.36
CA MET A 68 46.96 -38.89 -2.62
C MET A 68 46.48 -38.95 -4.07
N SER A 69 47.05 -39.91 -4.80
CA SER A 69 46.66 -40.43 -6.11
C SER A 69 45.50 -41.44 -6.03
N GLY A 70 44.73 -41.58 -7.11
CA GLY A 70 43.89 -42.74 -7.43
C GLY A 70 42.65 -42.33 -8.25
N HIS A 71 42.67 -42.45 -9.58
CA HIS A 71 42.11 -43.57 -10.38
C HIS A 71 40.59 -43.74 -10.24
N ALA A 72 39.77 -44.05 -11.25
CA ALA A 72 39.83 -44.15 -12.72
C ALA A 72 38.44 -44.72 -13.13
N GLU A 73 37.94 -44.36 -14.32
CA GLU A 73 37.06 -45.17 -15.22
C GLU A 73 35.68 -45.62 -14.68
N ASP A 74 34.58 -45.84 -15.41
CA ASP A 74 34.23 -46.06 -16.82
C ASP A 74 32.69 -45.85 -16.89
N ALA A 75 32.10 -45.14 -17.86
CA ALA A 75 31.67 -45.56 -19.20
C ALA A 75 30.33 -46.35 -19.30
N LEU A 76 29.64 -46.06 -20.41
CA LEU A 76 28.53 -46.75 -21.10
C LEU A 76 27.09 -46.42 -20.63
N ALA A 77 26.13 -45.94 -21.42
CA ALA A 77 25.75 -45.99 -22.86
C ALA A 77 24.42 -46.73 -23.05
N ALA A 78 23.70 -46.32 -24.11
CA ALA A 78 22.56 -46.96 -24.78
C ALA A 78 21.17 -46.83 -24.09
N SER A 79 20.03 -46.72 -24.78
CA SER A 79 19.65 -46.51 -26.18
C SER A 79 18.10 -46.37 -26.20
N LEU A 80 17.58 -45.71 -27.24
CA LEU A 80 16.17 -45.63 -27.73
C LEU A 80 15.54 -47.05 -27.95
N PRO A 81 14.27 -47.27 -28.43
CA PRO A 81 13.38 -46.37 -29.22
C PRO A 81 11.82 -46.55 -29.14
N VAL A 82 11.10 -45.63 -29.84
CA VAL A 82 9.97 -45.78 -30.82
C VAL A 82 8.68 -46.58 -30.49
N ASP A 83 7.50 -45.95 -30.65
CA ASP A 83 6.46 -46.17 -31.73
C ASP A 83 5.16 -45.36 -31.41
N ALA A 84 4.66 -44.47 -32.28
CA ALA A 84 3.67 -44.66 -33.37
C ALA A 84 2.33 -45.26 -32.88
N GLY A 85 1.17 -44.60 -33.00
CA GLY A 85 0.40 -44.20 -34.17
C GLY A 85 -1.07 -44.23 -33.72
N ALA A 86 -1.97 -43.30 -34.04
CA ALA A 86 -2.62 -43.01 -35.32
C ALA A 86 -4.15 -43.24 -35.14
N GLU A 87 -4.93 -42.20 -35.49
CA GLU A 87 -6.27 -42.26 -36.14
C GLU A 87 -7.41 -42.98 -35.37
N ASN A 88 -8.71 -42.65 -35.44
CA ASN A 88 -9.52 -41.92 -36.39
C ASN A 88 -10.92 -41.64 -35.77
N GLU A 89 -11.65 -40.70 -36.38
CA GLU A 89 -13.11 -40.70 -36.60
C GLU A 89 -14.14 -40.61 -35.43
N LEU A 90 -14.73 -39.41 -35.33
CA LEU A 90 -16.18 -39.20 -35.19
C LEU A 90 -16.92 -39.85 -36.39
N PRO A 91 -18.18 -40.34 -36.29
CA PRO A 91 -19.31 -39.43 -36.06
C PRO A 91 -20.62 -40.00 -35.44
N ASN A 92 -21.48 -39.04 -35.14
CA ASN A 92 -22.92 -39.02 -35.40
C ASN A 92 -23.93 -39.43 -34.31
N ALA A 93 -24.98 -38.61 -34.31
CA ALA A 93 -26.12 -38.55 -33.42
C ALA A 93 -27.08 -39.72 -33.58
N SER A 94 -27.80 -40.06 -32.51
CA SER A 94 -29.19 -40.53 -32.51
C SER A 94 -29.73 -40.54 -31.08
N GLU A 95 -30.74 -39.70 -30.80
CA GLU A 95 -31.77 -40.02 -29.80
C GLU A 95 -32.56 -41.24 -30.32
N PRO A 96 -33.09 -42.13 -29.45
CA PRO A 96 -34.43 -41.87 -28.91
C PRO A 96 -34.74 -42.45 -27.52
N SER A 97 -35.85 -41.94 -26.99
CA SER A 97 -36.83 -42.61 -26.12
C SER A 97 -36.56 -42.74 -24.62
N GLN A 98 -37.52 -42.14 -23.92
CA GLN A 98 -38.00 -42.46 -22.58
C GLN A 98 -38.24 -43.98 -22.45
N ASP A 99 -37.81 -44.64 -21.37
CA ASP A 99 -38.68 -44.94 -20.22
C ASP A 99 -37.95 -45.66 -19.06
N HIS A 100 -38.40 -45.36 -17.84
CA HIS A 100 -38.25 -46.05 -16.54
C HIS A 100 -36.98 -46.85 -16.16
N THR A 101 -36.20 -46.32 -15.20
CA THR A 101 -35.84 -47.11 -14.00
C THR A 101 -35.51 -46.22 -12.79
N LEU A 102 -36.32 -46.37 -11.75
CA LEU A 102 -36.08 -45.89 -10.38
C LEU A 102 -34.89 -46.65 -9.75
N THR A 103 -34.25 -45.99 -8.78
CA THR A 103 -33.49 -46.55 -7.64
C THR A 103 -31.95 -46.43 -7.68
N ARG A 104 -31.43 -45.29 -7.18
CA ARG A 104 -30.40 -45.23 -6.11
C ARG A 104 -30.03 -43.77 -5.81
N LEU A 105 -30.86 -43.10 -5.02
CA LEU A 105 -30.42 -41.90 -4.30
C LEU A 105 -29.54 -42.34 -3.13
N ARG A 106 -28.29 -41.87 -3.15
CA ARG A 106 -27.36 -41.93 -2.01
C ARG A 106 -28.01 -41.22 -0.82
N GLN A 107 -28.06 -41.92 0.30
CA GLN A 107 -28.44 -41.39 1.60
C GLN A 107 -27.46 -40.28 2.00
N LEU A 108 -27.94 -39.05 2.12
CA LEU A 108 -27.26 -37.99 2.85
C LEU A 108 -27.43 -38.25 4.36
N PRO A 109 -26.42 -37.99 5.19
CA PRO A 109 -26.55 -38.12 6.64
C PRO A 109 -27.58 -37.13 7.17
N ARG A 110 -28.43 -37.60 8.10
CA ARG A 110 -29.48 -36.80 8.75
C ARG A 110 -28.87 -35.65 9.57
N PRO A 111 -29.60 -34.53 9.73
CA PRO A 111 -29.24 -33.48 10.69
C PRO A 111 -29.22 -34.06 12.10
N ARG A 112 -28.25 -33.63 12.92
CA ARG A 112 -28.22 -33.94 14.36
C ARG A 112 -29.41 -33.26 15.04
N ASP A 113 -30.07 -33.98 15.93
CA ASP A 113 -31.13 -33.46 16.78
C ASP A 113 -30.61 -32.30 17.66
N PRO A 114 -31.45 -31.31 17.98
CA PRO A 114 -31.10 -30.25 18.92
C PRO A 114 -30.90 -30.83 20.33
N PRO A 115 -29.95 -30.29 21.13
CA PRO A 115 -29.69 -30.77 22.48
C PRO A 115 -30.90 -30.56 23.39
N GLN A 116 -31.20 -31.57 24.21
CA GLN A 116 -32.28 -31.52 25.19
C GLN A 116 -31.95 -30.55 26.34
N PRO A 117 -32.97 -29.84 26.88
CA PRO A 117 -32.79 -28.97 28.03
C PRO A 117 -32.91 -29.84 29.28
N ASN A 118 -31.80 -30.23 29.92
CA ASN A 118 -31.67 -30.60 31.35
C ASN A 118 -30.34 -31.31 31.64
N GLU A 119 -29.20 -30.67 31.37
CA GLU A 119 -27.94 -31.03 32.03
C GLU A 119 -27.53 -29.94 33.03
N PRO A 120 -27.14 -30.31 34.26
CA PRO A 120 -26.73 -29.35 35.29
C PRO A 120 -25.37 -28.73 34.95
N LEU A 121 -25.32 -27.39 35.01
CA LEU A 121 -24.12 -26.57 34.78
C LEU A 121 -22.93 -27.03 35.66
N PRO A 122 -21.71 -27.16 35.09
CA PRO A 122 -20.51 -27.34 35.89
C PRO A 122 -20.23 -26.09 36.76
N GLN A 123 -19.72 -26.37 37.95
CA GLN A 123 -19.52 -25.45 39.06
C GLN A 123 -18.74 -24.19 38.69
N GLN A 124 -19.20 -23.07 39.24
CA GLN A 124 -18.60 -21.74 39.14
C GLN A 124 -17.10 -21.76 39.43
N LEU A 125 -16.31 -21.25 38.48
CA LEU A 125 -14.95 -20.81 38.73
C LEU A 125 -14.97 -19.71 39.82
N PRO A 126 -13.98 -19.66 40.73
CA PRO A 126 -13.93 -18.68 41.79
C PRO A 126 -13.86 -17.26 41.21
N GLN A 127 -14.75 -16.39 41.69
CA GLN A 127 -14.72 -14.98 41.33
C GLN A 127 -13.41 -14.33 41.80
N PRO A 128 -12.76 -13.48 40.99
CA PRO A 128 -11.66 -12.66 41.47
C PRO A 128 -12.19 -11.74 42.56
N GLN A 129 -11.58 -11.82 43.74
CA GLN A 129 -11.86 -10.90 44.83
C GLN A 129 -11.53 -9.49 44.38
N LEU A 130 -12.54 -8.61 44.37
CA LEU A 130 -12.34 -7.17 44.30
C LEU A 130 -11.49 -6.76 45.51
N VAL A 131 -10.24 -6.39 45.25
CA VAL A 131 -9.44 -5.64 46.21
C VAL A 131 -9.98 -4.22 46.22
N THR A 132 -10.80 -3.91 47.22
CA THR A 132 -11.18 -2.55 47.56
C THR A 132 -9.95 -1.82 48.11
N TRP A 133 -9.29 -1.03 47.27
CA TRP A 133 -8.33 -0.02 47.71
C TRP A 133 -9.12 1.19 48.24
N ALA A 134 -9.50 1.14 49.52
CA ALA A 134 -10.05 2.27 50.24
C ALA A 134 -8.90 3.06 50.89
N HIS A 135 -8.77 4.30 50.46
CA HIS A 135 -8.23 5.48 51.14
C HIS A 135 -7.04 5.33 52.09
N ASP A 136 -5.88 5.79 51.61
CA ASP A 136 -5.08 6.79 52.34
C ASP A 136 -4.41 7.72 51.32
N LEU A 137 -5.11 8.80 50.97
CA LEU A 137 -4.50 9.94 50.29
C LEU A 137 -3.86 10.83 51.37
N PRO A 138 -2.54 11.06 51.36
CA PRO A 138 -1.98 12.15 52.14
C PRO A 138 -2.55 13.46 51.59
N GLN A 139 -3.13 14.27 52.49
CA GLN A 139 -3.61 15.60 52.19
C GLN A 139 -2.51 16.40 51.49
N SER A 140 -2.73 16.71 50.21
CA SER A 140 -1.93 17.66 49.45
C SER A 140 -2.12 19.03 50.07
N ASN A 141 -1.12 19.47 50.83
CA ASN A 141 -0.99 20.83 51.28
C ASN A 141 -0.76 21.70 50.04
N GLU A 142 -1.79 22.42 49.59
CA GLU A 142 -1.66 23.44 48.55
C GLU A 142 -0.79 24.58 49.08
N GLN A 143 0.52 24.45 48.90
CA GLN A 143 1.41 25.61 48.92
C GLN A 143 1.36 26.26 47.53
N PRO A 144 1.11 27.57 47.43
CA PRO A 144 1.19 28.26 46.17
C PRO A 144 2.62 28.14 45.65
N LEU A 145 2.78 27.58 44.45
CA LEU A 145 4.02 27.59 43.68
C LEU A 145 4.49 29.03 43.55
N ARG A 146 5.37 29.46 44.45
CA ARG A 146 6.22 30.62 44.22
C ARG A 146 7.14 30.23 43.07
N HIS A 147 6.90 30.80 41.90
CA HIS A 147 7.86 30.78 40.81
C HIS A 147 9.22 31.23 41.35
N ALA A 148 10.15 30.29 41.50
CA ALA A 148 11.55 30.63 41.61
C ALA A 148 11.90 31.39 40.32
N PRO A 149 12.51 32.58 40.40
CA PRO A 149 12.98 33.26 39.21
C PRO A 149 13.95 32.31 38.49
N LEU A 150 13.69 32.06 37.20
CA LEU A 150 14.65 31.41 36.31
C LEU A 150 16.00 32.08 36.54
N PRO A 151 17.10 31.32 36.67
CA PRO A 151 18.43 31.92 36.76
C PRO A 151 18.60 32.80 35.53
N SER A 152 18.70 34.11 35.76
CA SER A 152 19.05 35.06 34.72
C SER A 152 20.44 34.64 34.22
N LEU A 153 20.48 33.94 33.09
CA LEU A 153 21.71 33.73 32.34
C LEU A 153 22.32 35.12 32.16
N ARG A 154 23.47 35.34 32.79
CA ARG A 154 24.18 36.61 32.64
C ARG A 154 24.55 36.73 31.16
N GLU A 155 24.43 37.92 30.58
CA GLU A 155 24.92 38.19 29.22
C GLU A 155 26.37 37.70 29.03
N ALA A 156 27.17 37.65 30.10
CA ALA A 156 28.51 37.07 30.09
C ALA A 156 28.58 35.56 29.74
N ASP A 157 27.57 34.77 30.08
CA ASP A 157 27.54 33.33 29.79
C ASP A 157 27.09 33.04 28.34
N LEU A 158 26.26 33.93 27.76
CA LEU A 158 25.89 33.88 26.34
C LEU A 158 27.06 34.29 25.43
N VAL A 159 27.94 35.19 25.89
CA VAL A 159 29.14 35.58 25.14
C VAL A 159 30.22 34.50 25.20
N ALA A 160 30.31 33.72 26.28
CA ALA A 160 31.26 32.61 26.39
C ALA A 160 30.90 31.41 25.49
N ALA A 161 29.61 31.16 25.25
CA ALA A 161 29.16 30.10 24.32
C ALA A 161 29.40 30.44 22.84
N VAL A 162 29.52 31.74 22.50
CA VAL A 162 29.84 32.21 21.13
C VAL A 162 31.36 32.31 20.89
N ALA A 163 32.18 32.15 21.93
CA ALA A 163 33.64 32.21 21.85
C ALA A 163 34.33 30.82 21.77
N ALA A 164 33.56 29.73 21.66
CA ALA A 164 34.13 28.45 21.27
C ALA A 164 34.66 28.60 19.83
N PRO A 165 35.94 28.25 19.54
CA PRO A 165 36.41 28.24 18.17
C PRO A 165 35.48 27.35 17.37
N LEU A 166 34.88 27.90 16.32
CA LEU A 166 34.15 27.10 15.34
C LEU A 166 35.08 25.95 14.94
N PRO A 167 34.59 24.70 14.92
CA PRO A 167 35.42 23.58 14.48
C PRO A 167 36.03 23.97 13.14
N ASP A 168 37.33 23.71 13.01
CA ASP A 168 38.08 24.12 11.84
C ASP A 168 37.58 23.32 10.63
N PHE A 169 36.63 23.92 9.91
CA PHE A 169 36.05 23.34 8.70
C PHE A 169 37.02 23.38 7.51
N SER A 170 38.23 23.94 7.66
CA SER A 170 39.21 24.00 6.56
C SER A 170 39.81 22.65 6.18
N ASN A 171 39.53 21.60 6.96
CA ASN A 171 39.87 20.20 6.62
C ASN A 171 38.69 19.36 6.08
N PHE A 172 37.50 19.95 5.87
CA PHE A 172 36.45 19.23 5.13
C PHE A 172 36.80 19.22 3.64
N ARG A 173 37.42 18.13 3.22
CA ARG A 173 37.59 17.82 1.80
C ARG A 173 36.23 17.41 1.25
N GLU A 174 35.74 18.15 0.27
CA GLU A 174 34.53 17.75 -0.48
C GLU A 174 34.77 16.36 -1.06
N PRO A 175 33.84 15.41 -0.84
CA PRO A 175 34.09 14.03 -1.22
C PRO A 175 34.26 13.93 -2.74
N GLU A 176 35.22 13.12 -3.17
CA GLU A 176 35.47 12.89 -4.59
C GLU A 176 34.31 12.06 -5.16
N ILE A 177 33.62 12.59 -6.17
CA ILE A 177 32.51 11.94 -6.86
C ILE A 177 33.00 11.42 -8.21
N ALA A 178 32.83 10.12 -8.46
CA ALA A 178 33.12 9.51 -9.76
C ALA A 178 31.84 9.00 -10.43
N PRO A 179 31.61 9.33 -11.72
CA PRO A 179 30.49 8.77 -12.46
C PRO A 179 30.69 7.27 -12.67
N LEU A 180 29.60 6.52 -12.58
CA LEU A 180 29.58 5.11 -12.95
C LEU A 180 29.83 4.93 -14.46
N ASP A 181 30.53 3.87 -14.84
CA ASP A 181 30.59 3.48 -16.26
C ASP A 181 29.29 2.77 -16.70
N VAL A 182 29.11 2.55 -18.00
CA VAL A 182 27.88 1.97 -18.56
C VAL A 182 27.64 0.53 -18.06
N GLY A 183 28.71 -0.23 -17.83
CA GLY A 183 28.63 -1.61 -17.32
C GLY A 183 28.18 -1.62 -15.87
N GLU A 184 28.77 -0.75 -15.05
CA GLU A 184 28.39 -0.58 -13.65
C GLU A 184 26.93 -0.09 -13.51
N HIS A 185 26.49 0.88 -14.34
CA HIS A 185 25.08 1.30 -14.34
C HIS A 185 24.12 0.14 -14.61
N GLN A 186 24.39 -0.67 -15.65
CA GLN A 186 23.53 -1.81 -15.97
C GLN A 186 23.54 -2.86 -14.86
N MET A 187 24.71 -3.14 -14.27
CA MET A 187 24.82 -4.02 -13.11
C MET A 187 23.96 -3.51 -11.96
N PHE A 188 24.03 -2.22 -11.62
CA PHE A 188 23.23 -1.63 -10.56
C PHE A 188 21.74 -1.67 -10.86
N ASP A 189 21.32 -1.37 -12.09
CA ASP A 189 19.92 -1.46 -12.51
C ASP A 189 19.37 -2.89 -12.32
N ASP A 190 20.14 -3.91 -12.71
CA ASP A 190 19.76 -5.31 -12.55
C ASP A 190 19.64 -5.70 -11.07
N MET A 191 20.58 -5.25 -10.23
CA MET A 191 20.57 -5.50 -8.79
C MET A 191 19.41 -4.78 -8.09
N VAL A 192 19.15 -3.52 -8.45
CA VAL A 192 18.00 -2.75 -7.95
C VAL A 192 16.70 -3.47 -8.28
N ALA A 193 16.57 -3.95 -9.52
CA ALA A 193 15.39 -4.69 -9.96
C ALA A 193 15.21 -5.99 -9.16
N GLU A 194 16.29 -6.72 -8.89
CA GLU A 194 16.27 -7.91 -8.06
C GLU A 194 15.86 -7.56 -6.62
N TRP A 195 16.58 -6.63 -5.99
CA TRP A 195 16.42 -6.25 -4.59
C TRP A 195 15.05 -5.66 -4.28
N SER A 196 14.55 -4.75 -5.13
CA SER A 196 13.21 -4.16 -4.99
C SER A 196 12.08 -5.20 -5.06
N SER A 197 12.37 -6.37 -5.65
CA SER A 197 11.40 -7.43 -5.87
C SER A 197 11.45 -8.57 -4.85
N ASP A 198 12.57 -8.81 -4.18
CA ASP A 198 12.77 -9.93 -3.26
C ASP A 198 13.64 -9.60 -2.04
N VAL A 199 13.22 -8.62 -1.25
CA VAL A 199 13.99 -8.17 -0.08
C VAL A 199 14.21 -9.27 0.98
N GLU A 200 13.33 -10.28 1.04
CA GLU A 200 13.54 -11.46 1.91
C GLU A 200 14.73 -12.32 1.45
N ALA A 201 15.04 -12.34 0.15
CA ALA A 201 16.20 -13.06 -0.38
C ALA A 201 17.52 -12.33 -0.08
N ILE A 202 17.46 -11.04 0.23
CA ILE A 202 18.64 -10.26 0.62
C ILE A 202 18.80 -10.36 2.14
N SER A 203 19.67 -11.30 2.53
CA SER A 203 20.06 -11.58 3.92
C SER A 203 20.66 -10.34 4.61
N ALA A 204 20.68 -10.36 5.95
CA ALA A 204 21.39 -9.38 6.77
C ALA A 204 22.92 -9.49 6.68
N GLU A 205 23.44 -10.52 6.00
CA GLU A 205 24.87 -10.64 5.73
C GLU A 205 25.30 -9.72 4.58
N PRO A 206 26.51 -9.13 4.65
CA PRO A 206 27.06 -8.37 3.53
C PRO A 206 27.08 -9.22 2.26
N LEU A 207 26.37 -8.78 1.22
CA LEU A 207 26.40 -9.44 -0.08
C LEU A 207 27.69 -9.04 -0.77
N SER A 208 28.51 -10.00 -1.18
CA SER A 208 29.73 -9.75 -1.96
C SER A 208 29.64 -10.43 -3.32
N TRP A 209 30.03 -9.71 -4.37
CA TRP A 209 30.06 -10.24 -5.74
C TRP A 209 31.21 -9.63 -6.54
N GLU A 210 31.55 -10.27 -7.67
CA GLU A 210 32.53 -9.76 -8.61
C GLU A 210 31.86 -9.26 -9.89
N HIS A 211 32.31 -8.13 -10.40
CA HIS A 211 31.93 -7.60 -11.71
C HIS A 211 33.14 -6.95 -12.37
N GLU A 212 33.45 -7.38 -13.60
CA GLU A 212 34.61 -6.92 -14.38
C GLU A 212 35.96 -6.98 -13.61
N GLY A 213 36.13 -8.01 -12.77
CA GLY A 213 37.34 -8.20 -11.98
C GLY A 213 37.47 -7.30 -10.76
N ARG A 214 36.41 -6.55 -10.42
CA ARG A 214 36.29 -5.77 -9.17
C ARG A 214 35.34 -6.49 -8.22
N THR A 215 35.68 -6.50 -6.93
CA THR A 215 34.80 -6.98 -5.87
C THR A 215 33.95 -5.83 -5.36
N TYR A 216 32.64 -6.07 -5.28
CA TYR A 216 31.67 -5.17 -4.68
C TYR A 216 31.11 -5.82 -3.42
N SER A 217 30.71 -4.98 -2.46
CA SER A 217 30.02 -5.41 -1.26
C SER A 217 28.82 -4.50 -0.97
N ALA A 218 27.68 -5.07 -0.62
CA ALA A 218 26.49 -4.33 -0.23
C ALA A 218 26.17 -4.55 1.25
N ARG A 219 25.90 -3.46 1.96
CA ARG A 219 25.37 -3.44 3.32
C ARG A 219 23.96 -2.90 3.30
N ILE A 220 23.05 -3.59 3.98
CA ILE A 220 21.64 -3.26 4.00
C ILE A 220 21.25 -2.89 5.42
N SER A 221 20.64 -1.72 5.60
CA SER A 221 20.00 -1.33 6.84
C SER A 221 18.52 -1.07 6.62
N ARG A 222 17.69 -1.55 7.55
CA ARG A 222 16.24 -1.37 7.52
C ARG A 222 15.85 -0.42 8.64
N ASN A 223 15.08 0.59 8.28
CA ASN A 223 14.51 1.56 9.20
C ASN A 223 13.00 1.33 9.21
N GLU A 224 12.47 0.88 10.33
CA GLU A 224 11.03 0.72 10.52
C GLU A 224 10.34 2.09 10.48
N ALA A 225 9.07 2.10 10.06
CA ALA A 225 8.26 3.31 10.13
C ALA A 225 8.22 3.87 11.55
N GLY A 226 8.34 5.20 11.69
CA GLY A 226 8.29 5.86 13.01
C GLY A 226 6.90 5.86 13.66
N ASP A 227 5.86 5.60 12.87
CA ASP A 227 4.48 5.48 13.32
C ASP A 227 3.66 4.53 12.42
N ASN A 228 2.39 4.33 12.77
CA ASN A 228 1.44 3.45 12.09
C ASN A 228 0.96 3.95 10.71
N MET A 229 1.34 5.17 10.30
CA MET A 229 1.02 5.79 9.02
C MET A 229 2.25 5.90 8.11
N GLY A 230 3.44 5.78 8.66
CA GLY A 230 4.70 5.77 7.92
C GLY A 230 4.93 4.49 7.12
N MET A 231 5.97 4.55 6.29
CA MET A 231 6.48 3.45 5.47
C MET A 231 7.87 3.05 5.94
N ASP A 232 8.15 1.75 5.95
CA ASP A 232 9.50 1.24 6.20
C ASP A 232 10.45 1.72 5.10
N GLN A 233 11.70 2.00 5.47
CA GLN A 233 12.76 2.36 4.55
C GLN A 233 13.88 1.33 4.60
N MET A 234 14.54 1.14 3.48
CA MET A 234 15.73 0.33 3.36
C MET A 234 16.82 1.18 2.72
N ILE A 235 17.98 1.21 3.35
CA ILE A 235 19.17 1.85 2.83
C ILE A 235 20.11 0.73 2.37
N VAL A 236 20.53 0.81 1.12
CA VAL A 236 21.52 -0.11 0.55
C VAL A 236 22.77 0.68 0.23
N GLU A 237 23.84 0.40 0.96
CA GLU A 237 25.16 0.98 0.72
C GLU A 237 25.99 -0.03 -0.05
N VAL A 238 26.37 0.29 -1.28
CA VAL A 238 27.28 -0.53 -2.08
C VAL A 238 28.66 0.09 -2.07
N SER A 239 29.69 -0.71 -1.82
CA SER A 239 31.08 -0.26 -1.83
C SER A 239 31.99 -1.18 -2.64
N THR A 240 33.05 -0.61 -3.20
CA THR A 240 34.11 -1.31 -3.95
C THR A 240 35.47 -0.66 -3.67
N GLU A 241 36.55 -1.33 -4.05
CA GLU A 241 37.90 -0.79 -3.97
C GLU A 241 38.46 -0.54 -5.37
N ARG A 242 38.98 0.67 -5.60
CA ARG A 242 39.61 1.08 -6.87
C ARG A 242 40.86 1.88 -6.57
N ASP A 243 41.99 1.45 -7.11
CA ASP A 243 43.29 2.11 -6.94
C ASP A 243 43.71 2.30 -5.47
N GLY A 244 43.40 1.31 -4.61
CA GLY A 244 43.69 1.35 -3.16
C GLY A 244 42.76 2.26 -2.36
N ARG A 245 41.64 2.71 -2.96
CA ARG A 245 40.65 3.60 -2.37
C ARG A 245 39.28 2.95 -2.33
N ARG A 246 38.55 3.11 -1.23
CA ARG A 246 37.16 2.64 -1.10
C ARG A 246 36.20 3.66 -1.68
N TRP A 247 35.36 3.22 -2.59
CA TRP A 247 34.24 3.98 -3.15
C TRP A 247 32.93 3.40 -2.62
N SER A 248 31.96 4.24 -2.32
CA SER A 248 30.61 3.80 -1.96
C SER A 248 29.51 4.61 -2.63
N THR A 249 28.38 3.97 -2.91
CA THR A 249 27.13 4.61 -3.33
C THR A 249 26.04 4.15 -2.38
N GLN A 250 25.04 4.99 -2.17
CA GLN A 250 23.92 4.71 -1.30
C GLN A 250 22.62 4.83 -2.09
N MET A 251 21.73 3.88 -1.89
CA MET A 251 20.39 3.88 -2.44
C MET A 251 19.40 3.85 -1.28
N ARG A 252 18.39 4.71 -1.33
CA ARG A 252 17.26 4.65 -0.42
C ARG A 252 16.06 4.06 -1.12
N MET A 253 15.45 3.08 -0.47
CA MET A 253 14.28 2.39 -0.96
C MET A 253 13.16 2.50 0.07
N GLN A 254 11.93 2.69 -0.39
CA GLN A 254 10.76 2.76 0.46
C GLN A 254 9.86 1.55 0.21
N ARG A 255 9.39 0.92 1.29
CA ARG A 255 8.42 -0.15 1.21
C ARG A 255 7.08 0.40 0.77
N LEU A 256 6.46 -0.23 -0.23
CA LEU A 256 5.17 0.18 -0.74
C LEU A 256 4.04 -0.38 0.12
N ALA A 257 3.01 0.44 0.36
CA ALA A 257 1.75 -0.05 0.89
C ALA A 257 0.83 -0.56 -0.21
N PHE A 258 -0.17 -1.37 0.14
CA PHE A 258 -1.25 -1.67 -0.82
C PHE A 258 -1.99 -0.40 -1.22
N SER A 259 -2.01 0.61 -0.34
CA SER A 259 -2.58 1.92 -0.62
C SER A 259 -1.76 2.74 -1.60
N SER A 260 -0.52 2.37 -1.91
CA SER A 260 0.34 3.04 -2.89
C SER A 260 -0.03 2.68 -4.34
N PHE A 261 -0.97 1.76 -4.54
CA PHE A 261 -1.54 1.44 -5.85
C PHE A 261 -2.91 2.08 -5.98
N ALA A 262 -3.14 2.78 -7.09
CA ALA A 262 -4.49 3.18 -7.47
C ALA A 262 -5.38 1.93 -7.52
N GLN A 263 -4.91 0.88 -8.19
CA GLN A 263 -5.57 -0.42 -8.15
C GLN A 263 -4.59 -1.60 -8.08
N PHE A 264 -4.84 -2.51 -7.13
CA PHE A 264 -4.13 -3.78 -6.99
C PHE A 264 -5.12 -4.96 -7.03
N VAL A 265 -4.83 -5.98 -7.84
CA VAL A 265 -5.67 -7.21 -7.91
C VAL A 265 -4.82 -8.47 -7.88
N ASP A 266 -5.01 -9.31 -6.86
CA ASP A 266 -4.30 -10.59 -6.79
C ASP A 266 -4.80 -11.58 -7.86
N ARG A 267 -6.08 -11.94 -7.82
CA ARG A 267 -6.69 -12.88 -8.77
C ARG A 267 -7.89 -12.27 -9.47
N TRP A 268 -7.64 -11.81 -10.69
CA TRP A 268 -8.64 -11.28 -11.60
C TRP A 268 -9.70 -12.34 -11.93
N ASP A 269 -10.97 -11.96 -11.86
CA ASP A 269 -12.08 -12.82 -12.31
C ASP A 269 -12.14 -12.76 -13.85
N PRO A 270 -11.95 -13.88 -14.57
CA PRO A 270 -11.93 -13.88 -16.03
C PRO A 270 -13.25 -13.45 -16.69
N ASN A 271 -14.34 -13.38 -15.92
CA ASN A 271 -15.63 -12.86 -16.39
C ASN A 271 -15.80 -11.35 -16.18
N VAL A 272 -14.83 -10.69 -15.55
CA VAL A 272 -14.85 -9.25 -15.28
C VAL A 272 -13.87 -8.56 -16.21
N GLN A 273 -14.34 -7.59 -16.96
CA GLN A 273 -13.56 -6.84 -17.95
C GLN A 273 -13.51 -5.38 -17.53
N ILE A 274 -12.36 -4.74 -17.73
CA ILE A 274 -12.25 -3.29 -17.68
C ILE A 274 -12.74 -2.77 -19.03
N HIS A 275 -13.71 -1.86 -19.03
CA HIS A 275 -14.37 -1.41 -20.26
C HIS A 275 -14.48 0.11 -20.38
N ASP A 276 -15.35 0.77 -19.63
CA ASP A 276 -15.53 2.24 -19.65
C ASP A 276 -14.74 2.93 -18.52
N ASP A 277 -13.84 2.19 -17.88
CA ASP A 277 -13.19 2.63 -16.66
C ASP A 277 -11.99 3.55 -16.93
N VAL A 278 -11.79 4.51 -16.02
CA VAL A 278 -10.64 5.41 -16.03
C VAL A 278 -9.87 5.20 -14.73
N ILE A 279 -8.58 4.87 -14.84
CA ILE A 279 -7.70 4.64 -13.70
C ILE A 279 -6.51 5.60 -13.80
N ASP A 280 -6.44 6.51 -12.84
CA ASP A 280 -5.34 7.45 -12.67
C ASP A 280 -4.47 7.04 -11.49
N GLY A 281 -3.21 6.71 -11.79
CA GLY A 281 -2.22 6.18 -10.84
C GLY A 281 -1.78 4.74 -11.09
N ARG A 282 -0.96 4.21 -10.18
CA ARG A 282 -0.28 2.92 -10.32
C ARG A 282 -1.28 1.76 -10.36
N PHE A 283 -1.11 0.84 -11.31
CA PHE A 283 -1.91 -0.37 -11.41
C PHE A 283 -1.02 -1.61 -11.34
N HIS A 284 -1.45 -2.61 -10.56
CA HIS A 284 -0.83 -3.92 -10.57
C HIS A 284 -1.85 -5.06 -10.54
N SER A 285 -1.58 -6.12 -11.31
CA SER A 285 -2.26 -7.41 -11.10
C SER A 285 -1.31 -8.60 -11.06
N ASN A 286 -1.48 -9.48 -10.08
CA ASN A 286 -0.76 -10.76 -10.02
C ASN A 286 -1.24 -11.78 -11.06
N SER A 287 -2.30 -11.46 -11.81
CA SER A 287 -2.93 -12.34 -12.78
C SER A 287 -3.24 -11.61 -14.08
N GLU A 288 -3.87 -12.31 -15.03
CA GLU A 288 -4.19 -11.78 -16.35
C GLU A 288 -5.26 -10.68 -16.23
N VAL A 289 -5.01 -9.53 -16.85
CA VAL A 289 -5.94 -8.38 -16.85
C VAL A 289 -6.82 -8.48 -18.09
N PHE A 290 -8.13 -8.42 -17.93
CA PHE A 290 -9.08 -8.53 -19.04
C PHE A 290 -9.61 -7.14 -19.41
N ILE A 291 -9.39 -6.76 -20.66
CA ILE A 291 -9.78 -5.47 -21.22
C ILE A 291 -10.75 -5.68 -22.37
N SER A 292 -11.76 -4.82 -22.44
CA SER A 292 -12.76 -4.83 -23.49
C SER A 292 -12.94 -3.45 -24.09
N ARG A 293 -13.06 -3.43 -25.42
CA ARG A 293 -13.44 -2.25 -26.20
C ARG A 293 -14.68 -2.61 -27.02
N SER A 294 -15.80 -1.97 -26.72
CA SER A 294 -17.06 -2.14 -27.48
C SER A 294 -17.86 -0.84 -27.45
N GLY A 295 -18.78 -0.67 -28.42
CA GLY A 295 -19.69 0.49 -28.41
C GLY A 295 -19.03 1.88 -28.50
N GLY A 296 -17.78 1.97 -28.97
CA GLY A 296 -17.03 3.24 -29.05
C GLY A 296 -16.39 3.69 -27.73
N VAL A 297 -16.49 2.86 -26.69
CA VAL A 297 -15.91 3.08 -25.37
C VAL A 297 -14.61 2.27 -25.24
N GLN A 298 -13.65 2.79 -24.49
CA GLN A 298 -12.40 2.11 -24.16
C GLN A 298 -11.91 2.53 -22.77
N PRO A 299 -11.19 1.65 -22.05
CA PRO A 299 -10.67 2.01 -20.76
C PRO A 299 -9.38 2.80 -20.92
N THR A 300 -9.05 3.60 -19.91
CA THR A 300 -7.86 4.45 -19.91
C THR A 300 -7.09 4.30 -18.61
N PHE A 301 -5.79 4.05 -18.73
CA PHE A 301 -4.84 4.00 -17.62
C PHE A 301 -3.83 5.13 -17.78
N HIS A 302 -3.86 6.11 -16.88
CA HIS A 302 -2.94 7.24 -16.92
C HIS A 302 -1.58 6.91 -16.26
N GLY A 303 -1.57 6.02 -15.26
CA GLY A 303 -0.34 5.55 -14.62
C GLY A 303 0.23 4.27 -15.24
N LYS A 304 1.43 3.89 -14.79
CA LYS A 304 2.09 2.65 -15.20
C LYS A 304 1.26 1.43 -14.79
N VAL A 305 1.04 0.53 -15.76
CA VAL A 305 0.34 -0.74 -15.56
C VAL A 305 1.36 -1.87 -15.49
N THR A 306 1.32 -2.64 -14.41
CA THR A 306 2.15 -3.84 -14.25
C THR A 306 1.27 -5.08 -14.10
N THR A 307 1.67 -6.20 -14.67
CA THR A 307 1.02 -7.49 -14.43
C THR A 307 2.02 -8.63 -14.39
N ALA A 308 1.84 -9.55 -13.45
CA ALA A 308 2.65 -10.77 -13.39
C ALA A 308 2.32 -11.77 -14.50
N ARG A 309 1.26 -11.53 -15.27
CA ARG A 309 0.86 -12.34 -16.41
C ARG A 309 0.83 -11.46 -17.67
N ARG A 310 -0.26 -11.53 -18.44
CA ARG A 310 -0.45 -10.80 -19.69
C ARG A 310 -1.72 -9.95 -19.60
N VAL A 311 -1.93 -9.11 -20.60
CA VAL A 311 -3.20 -8.43 -20.83
C VAL A 311 -3.99 -9.20 -21.89
N ASN A 312 -5.24 -9.52 -21.58
CA ASN A 312 -6.19 -10.14 -22.49
C ASN A 312 -7.11 -9.10 -23.11
N THR A 313 -7.22 -9.11 -24.44
CA THR A 313 -8.11 -8.23 -25.21
C THR A 313 -9.06 -9.02 -26.13
N SER A 314 -9.15 -10.34 -25.98
CA SER A 314 -9.91 -11.21 -26.90
C SER A 314 -11.40 -10.92 -26.97
N ASN A 315 -11.94 -10.28 -25.92
CA ASN A 315 -13.36 -9.94 -25.83
C ASN A 315 -13.69 -8.54 -26.38
N SER A 316 -12.70 -7.86 -26.96
CA SER A 316 -12.91 -6.56 -27.60
C SER A 316 -13.49 -6.73 -29.00
N GLU A 317 -14.55 -5.97 -29.33
CA GLU A 317 -15.14 -5.93 -30.68
C GLU A 317 -14.20 -5.28 -31.69
N ARG A 318 -13.26 -4.46 -31.20
CA ARG A 318 -12.29 -3.73 -32.01
C ARG A 318 -10.88 -3.96 -31.49
N PHE A 319 -9.91 -3.79 -32.39
CA PHE A 319 -8.51 -3.82 -32.02
C PHE A 319 -8.21 -2.79 -30.92
N VAL A 320 -7.51 -3.24 -29.88
CA VAL A 320 -7.05 -2.42 -28.76
C VAL A 320 -5.62 -1.99 -29.03
N ARG A 321 -5.43 -0.69 -29.27
CA ARG A 321 -4.09 -0.09 -29.36
C ARG A 321 -3.58 0.15 -27.95
N ARG A 322 -2.44 -0.45 -27.63
CA ARG A 322 -1.91 -0.40 -26.26
C ARG A 322 -1.56 1.03 -25.87
N GLU A 323 -1.00 1.83 -26.78
CA GLU A 323 -0.69 3.24 -26.54
C GLU A 323 -1.91 4.15 -26.34
N GLU A 324 -3.12 3.71 -26.74
CA GLU A 324 -4.36 4.46 -26.51
C GLU A 324 -5.04 4.10 -25.17
N VAL A 325 -4.67 2.95 -24.59
CA VAL A 325 -5.24 2.44 -23.33
C VAL A 325 -4.26 2.62 -22.17
N PHE A 326 -2.98 2.31 -22.37
CA PHE A 326 -1.93 2.34 -21.36
C PHE A 326 -1.03 3.56 -21.54
N LEU A 327 -1.56 4.74 -21.21
CA LEU A 327 -0.87 6.01 -21.42
C LEU A 327 0.40 6.13 -20.56
N GLY A 328 0.37 5.56 -19.34
CA GLY A 328 1.53 5.48 -18.45
C GLY A 328 2.47 4.31 -18.70
N GLY A 329 2.25 3.53 -19.76
CA GLY A 329 3.04 2.35 -20.11
C GLY A 329 2.54 1.04 -19.51
N LEU A 330 2.97 -0.08 -20.11
CA LEU A 330 2.60 -1.44 -19.72
C LEU A 330 3.84 -2.31 -19.56
N GLU A 331 3.96 -2.94 -18.39
CA GLU A 331 4.99 -3.93 -18.09
C GLU A 331 4.33 -5.27 -17.72
N THR A 332 4.73 -6.35 -18.40
CA THR A 332 4.15 -7.68 -18.21
C THR A 332 5.19 -8.66 -17.70
N ARG A 333 4.75 -9.74 -17.05
CA ARG A 333 5.60 -10.76 -16.42
C ARG A 333 6.50 -10.21 -15.31
N VAL A 334 6.08 -9.13 -14.66
CA VAL A 334 6.73 -8.69 -13.42
C VAL A 334 6.52 -9.73 -12.32
N LYS A 335 7.35 -9.72 -11.28
CA LYS A 335 7.12 -10.62 -10.14
C LYS A 335 5.77 -10.29 -9.46
N ARG A 336 5.15 -11.28 -8.83
CA ARG A 336 3.92 -11.10 -8.04
C ARG A 336 4.18 -10.34 -6.75
N ILE A 337 3.19 -9.62 -6.24
CA ILE A 337 3.18 -8.98 -4.92
C ILE A 337 2.35 -9.87 -3.99
N ARG A 338 2.90 -10.35 -2.88
CA ARG A 338 2.17 -11.27 -2.00
C ARG A 338 1.11 -10.52 -1.19
N LEU A 339 -0.14 -11.01 -1.20
CA LEU A 339 -1.13 -10.58 -0.21
C LEU A 339 -0.73 -11.10 1.17
N PRO A 340 -0.87 -10.30 2.24
CA PRO A 340 -0.52 -10.73 3.57
C PRO A 340 -1.50 -11.78 4.07
N GLN A 341 -1.04 -12.71 4.92
CA GLN A 341 -1.94 -13.71 5.52
C GLN A 341 -2.89 -13.07 6.54
N GLN A 342 -2.38 -12.08 7.28
CA GLN A 342 -3.10 -11.26 8.24
C GLN A 342 -3.07 -9.80 7.76
N PHE A 343 -4.24 -9.18 7.65
CA PHE A 343 -4.41 -7.85 7.06
C PHE A 343 -4.41 -6.72 8.09
N VAL A 344 -4.40 -7.04 9.37
CA VAL A 344 -4.23 -6.05 10.43
C VAL A 344 -3.36 -6.71 11.49
N ALA A 345 -2.26 -6.06 11.85
CA ALA A 345 -1.48 -6.46 13.01
C ALA A 345 -2.27 -6.03 14.26
N LEU A 346 -3.24 -6.84 14.66
CA LEU A 346 -4.09 -6.53 15.82
C LEU A 346 -3.26 -6.34 17.09
N ASP A 347 -2.11 -7.01 17.17
CA ASP A 347 -1.15 -6.85 18.27
C ASP A 347 -0.63 -5.39 18.37
N GLU A 348 -0.40 -4.70 17.25
CA GLU A 348 0.00 -3.28 17.25
C GLU A 348 -1.15 -2.35 17.73
N ILE A 349 -2.39 -2.80 17.58
CA ILE A 349 -3.58 -2.03 17.99
C ILE A 349 -3.90 -2.27 19.47
N ASP A 350 -3.52 -3.41 20.02
CA ASP A 350 -3.79 -3.72 21.43
C ASP A 350 -2.99 -2.81 22.40
N ASP A 351 -1.87 -2.23 21.94
CA ASP A 351 -1.09 -1.22 22.68
C ASP A 351 -1.66 0.21 22.57
N VAL A 352 -2.68 0.42 21.72
CA VAL A 352 -3.33 1.72 21.55
C VAL A 352 -4.27 2.00 22.74
N PRO A 353 -4.27 3.21 23.34
CA PRO A 353 -5.22 3.60 24.37
C PRO A 353 -6.66 3.32 23.96
N GLY A 354 -7.42 2.66 24.84
CA GLY A 354 -8.78 2.18 24.54
C GLY A 354 -9.77 3.26 24.08
N GLU A 355 -9.51 4.54 24.38
CA GLU A 355 -10.32 5.68 23.90
C GLU A 355 -10.25 5.86 22.37
N ARG A 356 -9.16 5.40 21.74
CA ARG A 356 -8.95 5.46 20.28
C ARG A 356 -9.37 4.18 19.57
N VAL A 357 -9.85 3.18 20.30
CA VAL A 357 -10.27 1.88 19.75
C VAL A 357 -11.73 1.64 20.07
N HIS A 358 -12.58 1.52 19.05
CA HIS A 358 -13.97 1.13 19.19
C HIS A 358 -14.20 -0.25 18.59
N ARG A 359 -14.74 -1.18 19.39
CA ARG A 359 -15.02 -2.55 18.95
C ARG A 359 -16.52 -2.79 18.77
N PHE A 360 -16.88 -3.44 17.67
CA PHE A 360 -18.26 -3.79 17.31
C PHE A 360 -18.47 -5.29 17.47
N ALA A 361 -19.31 -5.70 18.41
CA ALA A 361 -19.65 -7.10 18.65
C ALA A 361 -20.75 -7.64 17.72
N ALA A 362 -21.39 -6.78 16.94
CA ALA A 362 -22.47 -7.13 16.02
C ALA A 362 -22.45 -6.22 14.78
N ASP A 363 -23.12 -6.66 13.72
CA ASP A 363 -23.23 -5.89 12.48
C ASP A 363 -23.75 -4.47 12.76
N ALA A 364 -23.04 -3.46 12.26
CA ALA A 364 -23.34 -2.06 12.55
C ALA A 364 -23.24 -1.18 11.30
N GLN A 365 -23.99 -0.08 11.29
CA GLN A 365 -23.82 1.04 10.39
C GLN A 365 -23.11 2.17 11.13
N ILE A 366 -21.99 2.61 10.58
CA ILE A 366 -21.16 3.71 11.03
C ILE A 366 -21.42 4.89 10.10
N SER A 367 -21.75 6.04 10.67
CA SER A 367 -21.93 7.31 9.97
C SER A 367 -20.89 8.31 10.49
N PHE A 368 -20.03 8.78 9.59
CA PHE A 368 -19.06 9.84 9.87
C PHE A 368 -19.68 11.22 9.63
N HIS A 369 -19.26 12.20 10.43
CA HIS A 369 -19.76 13.57 10.40
C HIS A 369 -18.62 14.56 10.19
N ASP A 370 -18.92 15.63 9.46
CA ASP A 370 -17.99 16.71 9.10
C ASP A 370 -17.34 17.41 10.30
N ASP A 371 -18.01 17.41 11.44
CA ASP A 371 -17.49 17.95 12.69
C ASP A 371 -16.36 17.13 13.32
N GLY A 372 -15.93 16.01 12.72
CA GLY A 372 -14.88 15.14 13.29
C GLY A 372 -15.42 14.17 14.32
N SER A 373 -16.60 13.62 14.07
CA SER A 373 -17.17 12.59 14.93
C SER A 373 -17.80 11.47 14.11
N PHE A 374 -18.08 10.35 14.76
CA PHE A 374 -18.85 9.27 14.16
C PHE A 374 -19.95 8.80 15.11
N SER A 375 -20.99 8.22 14.54
CA SER A 375 -22.06 7.54 15.26
C SER A 375 -22.29 6.17 14.68
N TRP A 376 -22.89 5.25 15.44
CA TRP A 376 -23.24 3.94 14.90
C TRP A 376 -24.60 3.43 15.37
N ALA A 377 -25.22 2.59 14.55
CA ALA A 377 -26.43 1.85 14.87
C ALA A 377 -26.25 0.37 14.50
N TYR A 378 -26.59 -0.54 15.42
CA TYR A 378 -26.59 -1.97 15.13
C TYR A 378 -27.70 -2.31 14.13
N LEU A 379 -27.38 -3.09 13.08
CA LEU A 379 -28.33 -3.44 12.02
C LEU A 379 -29.47 -4.34 12.52
N LYS A 380 -29.27 -4.99 13.67
CA LYS A 380 -30.26 -5.83 14.36
C LYS A 380 -30.32 -5.39 15.82
N GLY A 381 -31.04 -4.32 16.13
CA GLY A 381 -31.18 -3.84 17.49
C GLY A 381 -31.80 -2.45 17.59
N GLU A 382 -31.90 -1.97 18.82
CA GLU A 382 -32.25 -0.57 19.10
C GLU A 382 -31.12 0.35 18.62
N MET A 383 -31.52 1.49 18.05
CA MET A 383 -30.60 2.51 17.57
C MET A 383 -29.83 3.11 18.75
N SER A 384 -28.54 2.84 18.84
CA SER A 384 -27.66 3.57 19.76
C SER A 384 -27.44 4.99 19.22
N GLY A 385 -27.90 6.01 19.94
CA GLY A 385 -27.64 7.42 19.59
C GLY A 385 -26.25 7.92 19.98
N HIS A 386 -25.26 7.04 20.11
CA HIS A 386 -23.93 7.41 20.57
C HIS A 386 -23.15 8.09 19.45
N ARG A 387 -22.62 9.28 19.74
CA ARG A 387 -21.73 10.06 18.88
C ARG A 387 -20.40 10.23 19.60
N VAL A 388 -19.31 9.84 18.96
CA VAL A 388 -17.95 9.86 19.52
C VAL A 388 -17.10 10.78 18.66
N ARG A 389 -16.39 11.70 19.30
CA ARG A 389 -15.48 12.63 18.63
C ARG A 389 -14.16 11.93 18.32
N LEU A 390 -13.68 12.08 17.08
CA LEU A 390 -12.34 11.70 16.68
C LEU A 390 -11.36 12.75 17.22
N SER A 391 -10.20 12.31 17.70
CA SER A 391 -9.07 13.20 17.96
C SER A 391 -8.16 13.27 16.73
N ASP A 392 -7.15 14.13 16.79
CA ASP A 392 -6.16 14.28 15.71
C ASP A 392 -5.25 13.04 15.56
N GLU A 393 -5.31 12.14 16.56
CA GLU A 393 -4.60 10.87 16.60
C GLU A 393 -5.38 9.76 15.87
N PRO A 394 -4.68 8.75 15.33
CA PRO A 394 -5.30 7.57 14.71
C PRO A 394 -6.38 6.88 15.56
N HIS A 395 -7.54 6.63 14.94
CA HIS A 395 -8.68 5.91 15.51
C HIS A 395 -8.95 4.58 14.79
N TYR A 396 -9.36 3.58 15.55
CA TYR A 396 -9.57 2.21 15.07
C TYR A 396 -10.99 1.73 15.35
N LEU A 397 -11.73 1.44 14.29
CA LEU A 397 -13.11 0.92 14.32
C LEU A 397 -13.09 -0.55 13.91
N LEU A 398 -13.14 -1.46 14.89
CA LEU A 398 -12.84 -2.88 14.70
C LEU A 398 -14.09 -3.75 14.88
N GLY A 399 -14.45 -4.53 13.87
CA GLY A 399 -15.45 -5.58 13.99
C GLY A 399 -14.90 -6.84 14.66
N ASP A 400 -15.69 -7.47 15.52
CA ASP A 400 -15.40 -8.80 16.05
C ASP A 400 -15.61 -9.90 14.99
N ARG A 401 -15.26 -11.14 15.33
CA ARG A 401 -15.38 -12.29 14.43
C ARG A 401 -16.80 -12.41 13.86
N GLY A 402 -16.89 -12.37 12.54
CA GLY A 402 -18.16 -12.52 11.81
C GLY A 402 -18.96 -11.22 11.64
N VAL A 403 -18.48 -10.11 12.18
CA VAL A 403 -19.14 -8.80 12.09
C VAL A 403 -18.88 -8.14 10.74
N SER A 404 -19.95 -7.57 10.19
CA SER A 404 -19.96 -6.74 8.99
C SER A 404 -20.24 -5.29 9.36
N LEU A 405 -19.52 -4.36 8.77
CA LEU A 405 -19.68 -2.93 9.03
C LEU A 405 -20.21 -2.23 7.78
N ARG A 406 -21.17 -1.33 7.93
CA ARG A 406 -21.59 -0.41 6.87
C ARG A 406 -21.02 0.98 7.16
N VAL A 407 -20.48 1.67 6.17
CA VAL A 407 -19.86 3.00 6.32
C VAL A 407 -20.45 4.00 5.34
N SER A 408 -20.55 5.25 5.76
CA SER A 408 -20.98 6.42 4.96
C SER A 408 -20.65 7.72 5.70
N GLY A 409 -20.66 8.85 5.00
CA GLY A 409 -20.59 10.19 5.59
C GLY A 409 -19.28 10.92 5.29
N VAL A 410 -18.92 11.87 6.16
CA VAL A 410 -17.75 12.74 5.98
C VAL A 410 -16.74 12.47 7.09
N VAL A 411 -15.54 12.03 6.72
CA VAL A 411 -14.43 11.73 7.62
C VAL A 411 -13.60 12.99 7.82
N ASN A 412 -13.45 13.39 9.08
CA ASN A 412 -12.54 14.44 9.52
C ASN A 412 -11.63 13.82 10.60
N GLY A 413 -10.39 13.49 10.22
CA GLY A 413 -9.40 12.76 11.02
C GLY A 413 -8.83 11.50 10.36
N LYS A 414 -8.07 10.71 11.15
CA LYS A 414 -7.32 9.53 10.72
C LYS A 414 -7.95 8.25 11.25
N VAL A 415 -8.57 7.45 10.39
CA VAL A 415 -9.39 6.31 10.79
C VAL A 415 -9.03 5.03 10.05
N LEU A 416 -8.97 3.91 10.77
CA LEU A 416 -9.03 2.56 10.19
C LEU A 416 -10.37 1.91 10.54
N VAL A 417 -11.10 1.46 9.53
CA VAL A 417 -12.27 0.57 9.70
C VAL A 417 -11.87 -0.83 9.29
N TYR A 418 -11.92 -1.76 10.24
CA TYR A 418 -11.62 -3.16 10.01
C TYR A 418 -12.85 -4.04 10.27
N ALA A 419 -13.16 -4.96 9.36
CA ALA A 419 -14.19 -5.97 9.56
C ALA A 419 -13.70 -7.37 9.15
N PRO A 420 -13.75 -8.38 10.05
CA PRO A 420 -13.43 -9.77 9.71
C PRO A 420 -14.36 -10.37 8.64
N ASN A 421 -15.58 -9.86 8.50
CA ASN A 421 -16.52 -10.28 7.47
C ASN A 421 -16.50 -9.29 6.29
N ASP A 422 -17.56 -8.48 6.14
CA ASP A 422 -17.72 -7.59 4.99
C ASP A 422 -17.77 -6.11 5.45
N ILE A 423 -17.18 -5.21 4.68
CA ILE A 423 -17.46 -3.77 4.77
C ILE A 423 -18.41 -3.39 3.62
N VAL A 424 -19.44 -2.61 3.91
CA VAL A 424 -20.42 -2.14 2.93
C VAL A 424 -20.41 -0.61 2.88
N ILE A 425 -20.07 -0.04 1.74
CA ILE A 425 -20.17 1.40 1.50
C ILE A 425 -21.64 1.69 1.18
N GLY A 426 -22.32 2.34 2.12
CA GLY A 426 -23.76 2.56 2.09
C GLY A 426 -24.18 3.76 1.23
N ASP A 427 -23.34 4.77 1.18
CA ASP A 427 -23.54 6.04 0.48
C ASP A 427 -22.15 6.65 0.23
N ASP A 428 -22.10 7.92 -0.18
CA ASP A 428 -20.86 8.69 -0.25
C ASP A 428 -20.05 8.58 1.06
N LEU A 429 -18.73 8.47 0.90
CA LEU A 429 -17.75 8.48 1.98
C LEU A 429 -16.67 9.49 1.58
N LEU A 430 -16.66 10.66 2.19
CA LEU A 430 -15.83 11.79 1.76
C LEU A 430 -14.82 12.17 2.85
N TYR A 431 -13.74 12.85 2.46
CA TYR A 431 -12.91 13.62 3.39
C TYR A 431 -13.56 14.99 3.64
N ALA A 432 -13.40 15.54 4.84
CA ALA A 432 -13.90 16.87 5.16
C ALA A 432 -13.07 17.94 4.44
N GLY A 433 -11.75 17.80 4.43
CA GLY A 433 -10.85 18.54 3.55
C GLY A 433 -10.53 17.70 2.31
N ASP A 434 -11.08 18.06 1.14
CA ASP A 434 -10.71 17.40 -0.13
C ASP A 434 -9.25 17.73 -0.48
N PRO A 435 -8.31 16.76 -0.49
CA PRO A 435 -6.88 17.03 -0.69
C PRO A 435 -6.53 17.62 -2.05
N ARG A 436 -7.46 17.53 -3.02
CA ARG A 436 -7.30 18.15 -4.36
C ARG A 436 -7.51 19.66 -4.32
N LEU A 437 -8.22 20.14 -3.31
CA LEU A 437 -8.57 21.55 -3.11
C LEU A 437 -7.85 22.13 -1.89
N ASP A 438 -7.59 21.30 -0.88
CA ASP A 438 -6.93 21.62 0.37
C ASP A 438 -5.72 20.69 0.60
N PRO A 439 -4.52 21.09 0.14
CA PRO A 439 -3.31 20.29 0.27
C PRO A 439 -2.91 20.00 1.73
N ASP A 440 -3.42 20.78 2.69
CA ASP A 440 -3.12 20.64 4.11
C ASP A 440 -4.07 19.66 4.82
N SER A 441 -5.06 19.11 4.10
CA SER A 441 -5.93 18.05 4.62
C SER A 441 -5.10 16.88 5.13
N ASP A 442 -5.35 16.51 6.39
CA ASP A 442 -4.75 15.35 7.05
C ASP A 442 -5.76 14.20 7.27
N ASP A 443 -6.91 14.28 6.57
CA ASP A 443 -7.95 13.26 6.60
C ASP A 443 -7.49 11.98 5.88
N PHE A 444 -7.56 10.84 6.58
CA PHE A 444 -7.29 9.52 6.03
C PHE A 444 -8.31 8.51 6.52
N ILE A 445 -8.84 7.69 5.61
CA ILE A 445 -9.60 6.50 5.98
C ILE A 445 -9.11 5.26 5.26
N GLY A 446 -8.83 4.22 6.04
CA GLY A 446 -8.56 2.87 5.57
C GLY A 446 -9.77 1.97 5.78
N LEU A 447 -10.21 1.26 4.76
CA LEU A 447 -11.23 0.21 4.85
C LEU A 447 -10.58 -1.15 4.62
N VAL A 448 -10.50 -2.00 5.64
CA VAL A 448 -9.86 -3.32 5.55
C VAL A 448 -10.88 -4.41 5.88
N ALA A 449 -11.17 -5.28 4.92
CA ALA A 449 -12.06 -6.42 5.11
C ALA A 449 -11.37 -7.75 4.78
N ASP A 450 -11.50 -8.71 5.70
CA ASP A 450 -10.98 -10.08 5.51
C ASP A 450 -11.78 -10.86 4.45
N ARG A 451 -12.99 -10.39 4.10
CA ARG A 451 -13.72 -10.87 2.92
C ARG A 451 -13.90 -9.75 1.91
N ASN A 452 -15.06 -9.12 1.91
CA ASN A 452 -15.43 -8.24 0.81
C ASN A 452 -15.59 -6.80 1.28
N VAL A 453 -15.15 -5.86 0.45
CA VAL A 453 -15.63 -4.48 0.51
C VAL A 453 -16.62 -4.32 -0.63
N ALA A 454 -17.83 -3.86 -0.31
CA ALA A 454 -18.92 -3.81 -1.27
C ALA A 454 -19.57 -2.44 -1.33
N VAL A 455 -19.78 -1.90 -2.53
CA VAL A 455 -20.73 -0.79 -2.72
C VAL A 455 -22.13 -1.35 -2.61
N ALA A 456 -22.97 -0.74 -1.76
CA ALA A 456 -24.32 -1.21 -1.48
C ALA A 456 -25.21 -1.20 -2.73
N GLU A 457 -26.33 -1.92 -2.67
CA GLU A 457 -27.28 -2.00 -3.79
C GLU A 457 -27.99 -0.64 -4.05
N PRO A 458 -28.61 -0.43 -5.23
CA PRO A 458 -29.22 0.86 -5.58
C PRO A 458 -30.35 1.31 -4.65
N ARG A 459 -30.96 0.38 -3.90
CA ARG A 459 -31.98 0.71 -2.89
C ARG A 459 -31.40 1.45 -1.69
N ILE A 460 -30.07 1.38 -1.50
CA ILE A 460 -29.35 2.00 -0.39
C ILE A 460 -28.61 3.23 -0.88
N THR A 461 -27.78 3.12 -1.91
CA THR A 461 -27.00 4.27 -2.45
C THR A 461 -27.83 5.21 -3.34
N GLY A 462 -29.07 4.84 -3.66
CA GLY A 462 -29.81 5.47 -4.73
C GLY A 462 -29.28 5.12 -6.14
N PRO A 463 -29.87 5.74 -7.18
CA PRO A 463 -29.57 5.47 -8.58
C PRO A 463 -28.47 6.38 -9.17
N GLY A 464 -27.82 7.23 -8.37
CA GLY A 464 -26.86 8.23 -8.85
C GLY A 464 -25.41 7.76 -8.80
N ASP A 465 -24.51 8.73 -8.87
CA ASP A 465 -23.08 8.54 -8.63
C ASP A 465 -22.83 8.18 -7.15
N VAL A 466 -21.70 7.52 -6.89
CA VAL A 466 -21.21 7.27 -5.53
C VAL A 466 -19.75 7.68 -5.47
N THR A 467 -19.39 8.50 -4.50
CA THR A 467 -18.03 9.02 -4.29
C THR A 467 -17.44 8.46 -3.02
N VAL A 468 -16.24 7.90 -3.12
CA VAL A 468 -15.53 7.24 -2.02
C VAL A 468 -14.11 7.78 -1.95
N HIS A 469 -13.79 8.48 -0.88
CA HIS A 469 -12.45 8.92 -0.51
C HIS A 469 -11.92 7.92 0.53
N ALA A 470 -11.08 6.98 0.10
CA ALA A 470 -10.55 5.93 0.99
C ALA A 470 -9.38 5.16 0.36
N ALA A 471 -8.52 4.61 1.22
CA ALA A 471 -7.75 3.41 0.86
C ALA A 471 -8.57 2.16 1.19
N ILE A 472 -8.77 1.29 0.22
CA ILE A 472 -9.65 0.13 0.33
C ILE A 472 -8.85 -1.15 0.14
N LEU A 473 -9.01 -2.10 1.07
CA LEU A 473 -8.41 -3.42 1.00
C LEU A 473 -9.45 -4.50 1.27
N ALA A 474 -9.78 -5.26 0.23
CA ALA A 474 -10.70 -6.40 0.30
C ALA A 474 -9.96 -7.71 0.05
N LYS A 475 -9.63 -8.46 1.10
CA LYS A 475 -8.86 -9.71 0.99
C LYS A 475 -9.45 -10.70 -0.01
N ARG A 476 -10.79 -10.78 -0.11
CA ARG A 476 -11.48 -11.63 -1.09
C ARG A 476 -11.91 -10.87 -2.32
N ARG A 477 -12.80 -9.88 -2.20
CA ARG A 477 -13.38 -9.21 -3.37
C ARG A 477 -13.82 -7.78 -3.10
N PHE A 478 -13.43 -6.86 -3.97
CA PHE A 478 -14.12 -5.57 -4.10
C PHE A 478 -15.28 -5.74 -5.09
N LEU A 479 -16.50 -5.38 -4.71
CA LEU A 479 -17.67 -5.64 -5.53
C LEU A 479 -18.75 -4.56 -5.46
N VAL A 480 -19.58 -4.51 -6.50
CA VAL A 480 -20.81 -3.70 -6.54
C VAL A 480 -22.00 -4.64 -6.40
N ARG A 481 -22.79 -4.48 -5.33
CA ARG A 481 -23.99 -5.31 -5.15
C ARG A 481 -25.03 -4.96 -6.21
N ASN A 482 -25.65 -5.97 -6.82
CA ASN A 482 -26.65 -5.78 -7.88
C ASN A 482 -26.14 -4.89 -9.04
N TYR A 483 -24.91 -5.12 -9.49
CA TYR A 483 -24.28 -4.38 -10.60
C TYR A 483 -25.07 -4.48 -11.93
N SER A 484 -25.88 -5.54 -12.10
CA SER A 484 -26.73 -5.76 -13.28
C SER A 484 -27.99 -4.90 -13.31
N SER A 485 -28.21 -4.06 -12.29
CA SER A 485 -29.26 -3.04 -12.30
C SER A 485 -29.05 -2.03 -13.44
N ARG A 486 -30.10 -1.30 -13.81
CA ARG A 486 -30.04 -0.30 -14.89
C ARG A 486 -28.91 0.70 -14.62
N ARG A 487 -28.25 1.13 -15.70
CA ARG A 487 -27.16 2.14 -15.65
C ARG A 487 -27.61 3.34 -14.81
N ALA A 488 -26.83 3.62 -13.78
CA ALA A 488 -27.20 4.48 -12.67
C ALA A 488 -26.26 5.70 -12.59
N GLY A 489 -24.95 5.49 -12.64
CA GLY A 489 -23.99 6.60 -12.53
C GLY A 489 -22.54 6.17 -12.68
N THR A 490 -21.67 6.87 -11.97
CA THR A 490 -20.23 6.66 -11.88
C THR A 490 -19.85 6.35 -10.44
N LEU A 491 -19.04 5.30 -10.25
CA LEU A 491 -18.37 5.05 -8.99
C LEU A 491 -17.03 5.78 -9.02
N HIS A 492 -16.93 6.86 -8.26
CA HIS A 492 -15.72 7.65 -8.11
C HIS A 492 -14.98 7.21 -6.86
N VAL A 493 -13.76 6.69 -7.02
CA VAL A 493 -12.87 6.39 -5.89
C VAL A 493 -11.67 7.31 -5.94
N PHE A 494 -11.51 8.16 -4.93
CA PHE A 494 -10.29 8.92 -4.70
C PHE A 494 -9.49 8.23 -3.58
N GLY A 495 -8.31 7.70 -3.91
CA GLY A 495 -7.52 6.89 -2.99
C GLY A 495 -6.99 5.62 -3.65
N SER A 496 -7.31 4.44 -3.09
CA SER A 496 -6.78 3.17 -3.60
C SER A 496 -7.76 2.02 -3.45
N VAL A 497 -7.69 1.04 -4.37
CA VAL A 497 -8.44 -0.21 -4.28
C VAL A 497 -7.51 -1.40 -4.47
N ALA A 498 -7.23 -2.10 -3.39
CA ALA A 498 -6.51 -3.36 -3.38
C ALA A 498 -7.48 -4.50 -3.06
N ALA A 499 -7.47 -5.56 -3.85
CA ALA A 499 -8.38 -6.67 -3.64
C ALA A 499 -7.83 -8.04 -4.06
N GLY A 500 -8.34 -9.09 -3.41
CA GLY A 500 -8.14 -10.47 -3.86
C GLY A 500 -8.74 -10.70 -5.26
N SER A 501 -9.85 -10.05 -5.58
CA SER A 501 -10.54 -10.12 -6.87
C SER A 501 -11.51 -8.95 -7.03
N LEU A 502 -12.09 -8.76 -8.21
CA LEU A 502 -13.07 -7.71 -8.52
C LEU A 502 -14.37 -8.28 -9.05
N SER A 503 -15.51 -7.60 -8.86
CA SER A 503 -16.73 -7.86 -9.63
C SER A 503 -16.87 -6.87 -10.79
N ALA A 504 -17.73 -7.21 -11.75
CA ALA A 504 -18.23 -6.20 -12.68
C ALA A 504 -18.93 -5.08 -11.89
N THR A 505 -18.72 -3.85 -12.36
CA THR A 505 -19.37 -2.63 -11.88
C THR A 505 -20.46 -2.18 -12.85
N GLU A 506 -20.24 -2.45 -14.14
CA GLU A 506 -21.18 -2.21 -15.23
C GLU A 506 -22.24 -3.31 -15.39
N PRO A 507 -23.47 -2.97 -15.83
CA PRO A 507 -23.89 -1.67 -16.38
C PRO A 507 -24.18 -0.59 -15.33
N ARG A 508 -24.26 -0.92 -14.04
CA ARG A 508 -24.67 0.05 -13.01
C ARG A 508 -23.75 1.26 -12.93
N PHE A 509 -22.44 1.03 -12.77
CA PHE A 509 -21.45 2.08 -12.63
C PHE A 509 -20.39 2.00 -13.72
N ARG A 510 -20.06 3.16 -14.30
CA ARG A 510 -18.72 3.38 -14.85
C ARG A 510 -17.76 3.60 -13.69
N THR A 511 -16.58 2.99 -13.67
CA THR A 511 -15.63 3.21 -12.56
C THR A 511 -14.64 4.31 -12.93
N ARG A 512 -14.45 5.28 -12.04
CA ARG A 512 -13.34 6.22 -12.11
C ARG A 512 -12.54 6.11 -10.83
N LEU A 513 -11.29 5.70 -10.96
CA LEU A 513 -10.37 5.57 -9.84
C LEU A 513 -9.26 6.61 -10.03
N GLU A 514 -9.09 7.46 -9.03
CA GLU A 514 -8.11 8.53 -8.98
C GLU A 514 -7.24 8.32 -7.75
N PHE A 515 -5.93 8.17 -7.95
CA PHE A 515 -5.00 7.96 -6.86
C PHE A 515 -4.86 9.20 -5.99
N ASP A 516 -4.91 9.02 -4.65
CA ASP A 516 -4.55 10.07 -3.70
C ASP A 516 -3.02 10.12 -3.55
N PRO A 517 -2.32 11.17 -4.04
CA PRO A 517 -0.86 11.21 -4.05
C PRO A 517 -0.23 11.12 -2.66
N ARG A 518 -0.96 11.50 -1.60
CA ARG A 518 -0.48 11.40 -0.21
C ARG A 518 -0.20 9.94 0.17
N LEU A 519 -0.90 8.99 -0.46
CA LEU A 519 -0.72 7.54 -0.24
C LEU A 519 0.60 6.98 -0.79
N GLY A 520 1.37 7.79 -1.53
CA GLY A 520 2.73 7.46 -1.95
C GLY A 520 3.74 7.54 -0.81
N ASN A 521 3.51 8.41 0.18
CA ASN A 521 4.46 8.70 1.26
C ASN A 521 3.91 8.37 2.66
N ALA A 522 2.60 8.21 2.78
CA ALA A 522 1.90 7.81 4.00
C ALA A 522 0.86 6.73 3.67
N ARG A 523 0.34 6.07 4.69
CA ARG A 523 -0.80 5.15 4.60
C ARG A 523 -1.81 5.48 5.68
N PRO A 524 -3.11 5.13 5.52
CA PRO A 524 -4.03 5.20 6.63
C PRO A 524 -3.53 4.36 7.80
N PRO A 525 -3.93 4.68 9.04
CA PRO A 525 -3.40 4.03 10.22
C PRO A 525 -3.47 2.50 10.15
N GLY A 526 -2.33 1.82 10.29
CA GLY A 526 -2.28 0.35 10.30
C GLY A 526 -2.68 -0.31 8.98
N PHE A 527 -2.76 0.43 7.86
CA PHE A 527 -3.13 -0.13 6.57
C PHE A 527 -2.03 -1.06 6.03
N PRO A 528 -2.34 -2.22 5.43
CA PRO A 528 -1.31 -3.20 5.06
C PRO A 528 -0.25 -2.73 4.07
N VAL A 529 0.96 -3.22 4.32
CA VAL A 529 2.13 -3.06 3.45
C VAL A 529 2.38 -4.27 2.58
N THR A 530 3.05 -4.05 1.46
CA THR A 530 3.43 -5.10 0.50
C THR A 530 4.77 -5.72 0.85
N ASP A 531 5.22 -6.70 0.06
CA ASP A 531 6.59 -7.22 0.05
C ASP A 531 7.50 -6.47 -0.94
N ARG A 532 7.08 -5.30 -1.44
CA ARG A 532 7.81 -4.52 -2.45
C ARG A 532 8.41 -3.25 -1.91
N TYR A 533 9.56 -2.93 -2.50
CA TYR A 533 10.27 -1.68 -2.30
C TYR A 533 10.41 -0.96 -3.63
N GLU A 534 10.51 0.35 -3.57
CA GLU A 534 10.82 1.20 -4.70
C GLU A 534 11.98 2.13 -4.33
N VAL A 535 12.90 2.37 -5.28
CA VAL A 535 13.97 3.35 -5.09
C VAL A 535 13.36 4.75 -5.04
N VAL A 536 13.70 5.49 -4.00
CA VAL A 536 13.23 6.87 -3.80
C VAL A 536 14.36 7.89 -3.96
N GLU A 537 15.61 7.47 -3.74
CA GLU A 537 16.80 8.32 -3.79
C GLU A 537 18.04 7.51 -4.12
#